data_AF-A0A2W1MS63-F1
#
_entry.id   AF-A0A2W1MS63-F1
#
_cell.length_a   1.000
_cell.length_b   1.000
_cell.length_c   1.000
_cell.angle_alpha   90.00
_cell.angle_beta   90.00
_cell.angle_gamma   90.00
#
_symmetry.space_group_name_H-M   'P 1'
#
loop_
_entity.id
_entity.type
_entity.pdbx_description
1 polymer ?
#
loop_
_entity_poly.entity_id
_entity_poly.type
_entity_poly.pdbx_seq_one_letter_code
_entity_poly.pdbx_strand_id
1 'polypeptide(L)'
;MGLIAVALLGTWLTTGVYQTRFAEDNRLVFFIKQQPSFRVAFVNPFATDADSKPLSRLSAQERQEVIDYCRYRLGIATELKTQDELDRCERR
;
A
#
# COMPACT_ATOMS: atom_id res chain seq x y z
N MET A 1 -17.99 -23.68 14.69
CA MET A 1 -16.84 -23.63 13.76
C MET A 1 -17.05 -22.67 12.59
N GLY A 2 -18.23 -22.63 11.93
CA GLY A 2 -18.46 -21.75 10.77
C GLY A 2 -18.25 -20.24 11.01
N LEU A 3 -18.75 -19.70 12.13
CA LEU A 3 -18.62 -18.25 12.43
C LEU A 3 -17.17 -17.79 12.63
N ILE A 4 -16.33 -18.64 13.26
CA ILE A 4 -14.91 -18.33 13.48
C ILE A 4 -14.18 -18.30 12.14
N ALA A 5 -14.44 -19.27 11.26
CA ALA A 5 -13.84 -19.29 9.93
C ALA A 5 -14.24 -18.07 9.09
N VAL A 6 -15.52 -17.67 9.15
CA VAL A 6 -16.01 -16.45 8.46
C VAL A 6 -15.36 -15.19 9.03
N ALA A 7 -15.22 -15.09 10.35
CA ALA A 7 -14.54 -13.95 10.98
C ALA A 7 -13.06 -13.88 10.59
N LEU A 8 -12.34 -15.00 10.64
CA LEU A 8 -10.93 -15.07 10.23
C LEU A 8 -10.76 -14.69 8.76
N LEU A 9 -11.61 -15.20 7.86
CA LEU A 9 -11.60 -14.83 6.46
C LEU A 9 -11.89 -13.33 6.25
N GLY A 10 -12.87 -12.79 7.00
CA GLY A 10 -13.18 -11.35 6.97
C GLY A 10 -11.98 -10.50 7.37
N THR A 11 -11.28 -10.86 8.45
CA THR A 11 -10.07 -10.15 8.88
C THR A 11 -8.94 -10.26 7.86
N TRP A 12 -8.74 -11.43 7.24
CA TRP A 12 -7.74 -11.63 6.20
C TRP A 12 -7.98 -10.74 4.98
N LEU A 13 -9.23 -10.67 4.54
CA LEU A 13 -9.62 -9.91 3.35
C LEU A 13 -9.52 -8.40 3.56
N THR A 14 -9.67 -7.93 4.80
CA THR A 14 -9.80 -6.50 5.13
C THR A 14 -8.57 -5.90 5.80
N THR A 15 -7.60 -6.69 6.28
CA THR A 15 -6.38 -6.18 6.89
C THR A 15 -5.17 -6.35 5.97
N GLY A 16 -4.28 -5.37 5.95
CA GLY A 16 -2.98 -5.44 5.29
C GLY A 16 -1.87 -5.03 6.24
N VAL A 17 -0.62 -5.36 5.86
CA VAL A 17 0.58 -4.97 6.59
C VAL A 17 1.68 -4.55 5.62
N TYR A 18 2.46 -3.54 6.01
CA TYR A 18 3.73 -3.21 5.37
C TYR A 18 4.79 -2.90 6.43
N GLN A 19 6.06 -2.98 6.04
CA GLN A 19 7.18 -2.56 6.87
C GLN A 19 7.68 -1.20 6.40
N THR A 20 7.95 -0.28 7.32
CA THR A 20 8.66 0.97 6.99
C THR A 20 10.12 0.68 6.65
N ARG A 21 10.77 1.60 5.95
CA ARG A 21 12.16 1.54 5.49
C ARG A 21 12.93 2.79 5.92
N PHE A 22 12.92 3.05 7.22
CA PHE A 22 13.69 4.12 7.84
C PHE A 22 15.05 3.58 8.30
N ALA A 23 16.09 4.43 8.32
CA ALA A 23 17.46 4.01 8.61
C ALA A 23 17.60 3.38 10.01
N GLU A 24 16.85 3.89 10.99
CA GLU A 24 16.99 3.48 12.39
C GLU A 24 15.69 2.89 12.99
N ASP A 25 14.53 3.07 12.35
CA ASP A 25 13.23 2.81 12.98
C ASP A 25 12.24 2.09 12.06
N ASN A 26 12.63 0.88 11.63
CA ASN A 26 11.74 0.02 10.86
C ASN A 26 10.63 -0.57 11.74
N ARG A 27 9.38 -0.35 11.35
CA ARG A 27 8.18 -0.80 12.07
C ARG A 27 7.24 -1.54 11.13
N LEU A 28 6.51 -2.50 11.69
CA LEU A 28 5.36 -3.09 11.01
C LEU A 28 4.13 -2.21 11.21
N VAL A 29 3.48 -1.85 10.11
CA VAL A 29 2.27 -1.03 10.10
C VAL A 29 1.13 -1.87 9.56
N PHE A 30 0.17 -2.18 10.43
CA PHE A 30 -1.09 -2.79 10.06
C PHE A 30 -2.11 -1.73 9.65
N PHE A 31 -2.92 -2.03 8.66
CA PHE A 31 -3.96 -1.13 8.18
C PHE A 31 -5.21 -1.87 7.73
N ILE A 32 -6.35 -1.17 7.74
CA ILE A 32 -7.59 -1.65 7.11
C ILE A 32 -7.55 -1.28 5.64
N LYS A 33 -7.73 -2.27 4.77
CA LYS A 33 -7.82 -2.09 3.33
C LYS A 33 -9.13 -1.40 2.97
N GLN A 34 -9.03 -0.44 2.05
CA GLN A 34 -10.20 0.24 1.49
C GLN A 34 -10.98 -0.65 0.50
N GLN A 35 -10.38 -1.73 0.01
CA GLN A 35 -11.02 -2.73 -0.85
C GLN A 35 -10.59 -4.14 -0.43
N PRO A 36 -11.50 -5.14 -0.37
CA PRO A 36 -11.15 -6.50 -0.01
C PRO A 36 -10.11 -7.12 -0.95
N SER A 37 -9.15 -7.87 -0.40
CA SER A 37 -8.14 -8.58 -1.18
C SER A 37 -7.53 -9.73 -0.38
N PHE A 38 -7.17 -10.82 -1.06
CA PHE A 38 -6.45 -11.94 -0.47
C PHE A 38 -4.97 -11.62 -0.16
N ARG A 39 -4.42 -10.55 -0.74
CA ARG A 39 -3.05 -10.11 -0.46
C ARG A 39 -2.99 -9.49 0.93
N VAL A 40 -2.05 -9.90 1.77
CA VAL A 40 -1.87 -9.37 3.13
C VAL A 40 -0.65 -8.44 3.24
N ALA A 41 0.46 -8.79 2.57
CA ALA A 41 1.67 -7.97 2.57
C ALA A 41 1.64 -6.95 1.42
N PHE A 42 1.95 -5.70 1.75
CA PHE A 42 2.02 -4.58 0.82
C PHE A 42 3.34 -3.80 1.01
N VAL A 43 3.62 -2.92 0.06
CA VAL A 43 4.68 -1.92 0.16
C VAL A 43 4.02 -0.57 0.33
N ASN A 44 4.55 0.26 1.24
CA ASN A 44 4.32 1.69 1.23
C ASN A 44 5.57 2.36 0.64
N PRO A 45 5.53 2.80 -0.63
CA PRO A 45 6.70 3.42 -1.29
C PRO A 45 7.19 4.69 -0.60
N PHE A 46 6.33 5.33 0.20
CA PHE A 46 6.58 6.63 0.85
C PHE A 46 7.01 6.49 2.32
N ALA A 47 6.97 5.28 2.89
CA ALA A 47 7.40 5.05 4.27
C ALA A 47 8.91 4.75 4.34
N THR A 48 9.73 5.67 3.86
CA THR A 48 11.18 5.53 3.72
C THR A 48 11.87 6.88 3.91
N ASP A 49 13.15 6.88 4.30
CA ASP A 49 14.00 8.10 4.35
C ASP A 49 14.62 8.46 2.99
N ALA A 50 14.37 7.65 1.97
CA ALA A 50 14.87 7.88 0.62
C ALA A 50 14.10 9.03 -0.06
N ASP A 51 14.82 9.83 -0.87
CA ASP A 51 14.21 10.89 -1.67
C ASP A 51 13.11 10.35 -2.59
N SER A 52 12.01 11.11 -2.70
CA SER A 52 10.90 10.80 -3.60
C SER A 52 11.38 10.75 -5.05
N LYS A 53 11.04 9.67 -5.74
CA LYS A 53 11.36 9.49 -7.16
C LYS A 53 10.24 10.09 -8.01
N PRO A 54 10.56 10.85 -9.08
CA PRO A 54 9.55 11.24 -10.05
C PRO A 54 9.05 10.01 -10.81
N LEU A 55 7.83 10.07 -11.34
CA LEU A 55 7.16 8.99 -12.04
C LEU A 55 8.00 8.40 -13.18
N SER A 56 8.75 9.26 -13.89
CA SER A 56 9.63 8.85 -14.99
C SER A 56 10.78 7.93 -14.55
N ARG A 57 11.14 7.92 -13.26
CA ARG A 57 12.20 7.08 -12.69
C ARG A 57 11.67 5.85 -11.95
N LEU A 58 10.36 5.68 -11.85
CA LEU A 58 9.78 4.48 -11.27
C LEU A 58 9.85 3.32 -12.26
N SER A 59 10.40 2.20 -11.80
CA SER A 59 10.30 0.92 -12.49
C SER A 59 8.84 0.45 -12.59
N ALA A 60 8.57 -0.52 -13.46
CA ALA A 60 7.24 -1.12 -13.57
C ALA A 60 6.74 -1.72 -12.24
N GLN A 61 7.65 -2.30 -11.45
CA GLN A 61 7.33 -2.82 -10.13
C GLN A 61 6.96 -1.70 -9.15
N GLU A 62 7.79 -0.66 -9.03
CA GLU A 62 7.51 0.46 -8.13
C GLU A 62 6.21 1.18 -8.49
N ARG A 63 5.89 1.28 -9.80
CA ARG A 63 4.61 1.80 -10.26
C ARG A 63 3.44 0.96 -9.75
N GLN A 64 3.56 -0.37 -9.84
CA GLN A 64 2.52 -1.27 -9.32
C GLN A 64 2.40 -1.16 -7.79
N GLU A 65 3.52 -1.03 -7.07
CA GLU A 65 3.53 -0.83 -5.61
C GLU A 65 2.82 0.47 -5.21
N VAL A 66 3.05 1.57 -5.93
CA VAL A 66 2.30 2.82 -5.74
C VAL A 66 0.82 2.61 -6.03
N ILE A 67 0.45 2.02 -7.17
CA ILE A 67 -0.96 1.77 -7.54
C ILE A 67 -1.66 0.94 -6.45
N ASP A 68 -1.02 -0.13 -5.98
CA ASP A 68 -1.57 -0.99 -4.93
C ASP A 68 -1.69 -0.24 -3.61
N TYR A 69 -0.69 0.55 -3.23
CA TYR A 69 -0.76 1.40 -2.05
C TYR A 69 -1.91 2.40 -2.14
N CYS A 70 -2.02 3.17 -3.22
CA CYS A 70 -3.11 4.12 -3.45
C CYS A 70 -4.47 3.43 -3.33
N ARG A 71 -4.63 2.26 -3.97
CA ARG A 71 -5.89 1.54 -4.03
C ARG A 71 -6.29 0.95 -2.69
N TYR A 72 -5.40 0.18 -2.07
CA TYR A 72 -5.73 -0.62 -0.90
C TYR A 72 -5.55 0.16 0.40
N ARG A 73 -4.55 1.05 0.51
CA ARG A 73 -4.34 1.86 1.72
C ARG A 73 -5.21 3.12 1.72
N LEU A 74 -5.28 3.82 0.59
CA LEU A 74 -5.88 5.15 0.51
C LEU A 74 -7.27 5.18 -0.15
N GLY A 75 -7.66 4.12 -0.86
CA GLY A 75 -8.93 4.05 -1.57
C GLY A 75 -8.96 4.87 -2.86
N ILE A 76 -7.78 5.26 -3.37
CA ILE A 76 -7.61 6.06 -4.58
C ILE A 76 -7.36 5.11 -5.76
N ALA A 77 -8.26 5.12 -6.75
CA ALA A 77 -8.04 4.43 -8.01
C ALA A 77 -7.17 5.31 -8.94
N THR A 78 -6.10 4.75 -9.47
CA THR A 78 -5.17 5.44 -10.36
C THR A 78 -4.52 4.45 -11.32
N GLU A 79 -4.19 4.91 -12.52
CA GLU A 79 -3.36 4.18 -13.49
C GLU A 79 -1.90 4.62 -13.46
N LEU A 80 -1.58 5.65 -12.65
CA LEU A 80 -0.24 6.19 -12.45
C LEU A 80 0.48 6.56 -13.76
N LYS A 81 -0.23 7.30 -14.61
CA LYS A 81 0.22 7.81 -15.92
C LYS A 81 0.88 9.18 -15.83
N THR A 82 0.57 9.96 -14.81
CA THR A 82 1.03 11.36 -14.64
C THR A 82 1.69 11.59 -13.28
N GLN A 83 2.58 12.57 -13.19
CA GLN A 83 3.22 12.95 -11.92
C GLN A 83 2.19 13.37 -10.87
N ASP A 84 1.15 14.10 -11.28
CA ASP A 84 0.08 14.54 -10.38
C ASP A 84 -0.66 13.38 -9.71
N GLU A 85 -0.80 12.24 -10.40
CA GLU A 85 -1.38 11.02 -9.81
C GLU A 85 -0.48 10.41 -8.74
N LEU A 86 0.84 10.42 -8.96
CA LEU A 86 1.83 9.96 -7.98
C LEU A 86 1.81 10.87 -6.75
N ASP A 87 1.90 12.18 -6.95
CA ASP A 87 1.94 13.15 -5.86
C ASP A 87 0.65 13.15 -5.04
N ARG A 88 -0.49 12.84 -5.66
CA ARG A 88 -1.77 12.70 -4.95
C ARG A 88 -1.75 11.55 -3.96
N CYS A 89 -1.08 10.44 -4.28
CA CYS A 89 -0.95 9.31 -3.38
C CYS A 89 0.08 9.56 -2.28
N GLU A 90 1.15 10.28 -2.56
CA GLU A 90 2.20 10.58 -1.58
C GLU A 90 1.73 11.53 -0.46
N ARG A 91 0.83 12.48 -0.77
CA ARG A 91 0.32 13.47 0.19
C ARG A 91 -0.69 12.94 1.23
N ARG A 92 -0.96 11.64 1.28
CA ARG A 92 -2.06 11.04 2.05
C ARG A 92 -1.57 9.97 3.00
#